data_AF-M6VHC9-F1
#
_entry.id   AF-M6VHC9-F1
#
_cell.length_a   1.000
_cell.length_b   1.000
_cell.length_c   1.000
_cell.angle_alpha   90.00
_cell.angle_beta   90.00
_cell.angle_gamma   90.00
#
_symmetry.space_group_name_H-M   'P 1'
#
loop_
_entity.id
_entity.type
_entity.pdbx_description
1 polymer ?
#
loop_
_entity_poly.entity_id
_entity_poly.type
_entity_poly.pdbx_seq_one_letter_code
_entity_poly.pdbx_strand_id
1 'polypeptide(L)'
;MPLFFFLSGYFTEAIFRTKTLKEFLRMRIFRIFIPTVVGILLFAPMQSYVSLLQTGTQISYFDFYFRIFLNGKIRPSHLWFLYFLILFTILHLFTRRLTLSLTTLLKKEPDRQGFAQEWKTITVFTFVSFVGTCIINFYFMKDESWFAIEPVNFIYNYTFFLCGSLLISNEILLLEPRSDRFWIWAPLAFLTFWGFYEISRIDPFWSYFGYTGDWRRILHILSKCAAGWLTIRLLIGLFQRFFDFKNDRTEYMRTASLPIYLVHHPVSLLTGYFVVHTSLGLAEKFLLHLFLVLGITFAIYHFLIRPFRWVNLVLGNQTYTKKNS
;
A
#
# COMPACT_ATOMS: atom_id res chain seq x y z
N MET A 1 -1.14 0.10 -4.30
CA MET A 1 -0.21 0.19 -3.14
C MET A 1 1.22 -0.34 -3.35
N PRO A 2 1.75 -0.67 -4.57
CA PRO A 2 3.13 -1.17 -4.71
C PRO A 2 4.22 -0.29 -4.07
N LEU A 3 4.17 1.04 -4.28
CA LEU A 3 5.15 1.98 -3.71
C LEU A 3 5.20 1.91 -2.17
N PHE A 4 4.05 1.81 -1.51
CA PHE A 4 4.00 1.72 -0.05
C PHE A 4 4.60 0.43 0.47
N PHE A 5 4.35 -0.71 -0.20
CA PHE A 5 4.98 -1.99 0.18
C PHE A 5 6.49 -1.96 -0.03
N PHE A 6 6.93 -1.41 -1.15
CA PHE A 6 8.35 -1.19 -1.44
C PHE A 6 9.05 -0.35 -0.36
N LEU A 7 8.53 0.85 -0.05
CA LEU A 7 9.09 1.69 1.01
C LEU A 7 9.02 1.02 2.38
N SER A 8 7.94 0.29 2.67
CA SER A 8 7.80 -0.44 3.93
C SER A 8 8.86 -1.54 4.07
N GLY A 9 9.20 -2.24 2.99
CA GLY A 9 10.28 -3.22 2.95
C GLY A 9 11.64 -2.59 3.25
N TYR A 10 11.95 -1.48 2.58
CA TYR A 10 13.17 -0.71 2.80
C TYR A 10 13.31 -0.25 4.27
N PHE A 11 12.30 0.44 4.80
CA PHE A 11 12.32 0.93 6.18
C PHE A 11 12.32 -0.21 7.21
N THR A 12 11.77 -1.38 6.86
CA THR A 12 11.82 -2.55 7.75
C THR A 12 13.23 -3.05 7.94
N GLU A 13 13.97 -3.25 6.85
CA GLU A 13 15.35 -3.70 6.96
C GLU A 13 16.26 -2.61 7.55
N ALA A 14 16.02 -1.33 7.23
CA ALA A 14 16.77 -0.20 7.82
C ALA A 14 16.63 -0.14 9.35
N ILE A 15 15.42 -0.28 9.88
CA ILE A 15 15.18 -0.29 11.34
C ILE A 15 15.77 -1.57 11.96
N PHE A 16 15.62 -2.72 11.31
CA PHE A 16 16.12 -3.98 11.83
C PHE A 16 17.65 -4.00 11.95
N ARG A 17 18.39 -3.35 11.05
CA ARG A 17 19.86 -3.25 11.12
C ARG A 17 20.37 -2.32 12.22
N THR A 18 19.55 -1.37 12.65
CA THR A 18 19.95 -0.33 13.62
C THR A 18 19.44 -0.60 15.04
N LYS A 19 18.52 -1.54 15.23
CA LYS A 19 17.83 -1.82 16.49
C LYS A 19 17.83 -3.30 16.82
N THR A 20 17.70 -3.61 18.10
CA THR A 20 17.57 -5.01 18.55
C THR A 20 16.23 -5.61 18.10
N LEU A 21 16.14 -6.94 18.00
CA LEU A 21 14.90 -7.64 17.64
C LEU A 21 13.72 -7.26 18.54
N LYS A 22 13.97 -7.14 19.86
CA LYS A 22 12.94 -6.76 20.84
C LYS A 22 12.41 -5.35 20.60
N GLU A 23 13.29 -4.39 20.34
CA GLU A 23 12.90 -3.01 20.02
C GLU A 23 12.15 -2.93 18.69
N PHE A 24 12.63 -3.67 17.68
CA PHE A 24 11.99 -3.77 16.37
C PHE A 24 10.55 -4.26 16.49
N LEU A 25 10.34 -5.40 17.17
CA LEU A 25 9.01 -5.97 17.39
C LEU A 25 8.11 -5.02 18.19
N ARG A 26 8.65 -4.38 19.24
CA ARG A 26 7.91 -3.39 20.02
C ARG A 26 7.42 -2.24 19.13
N MET A 27 8.28 -1.66 18.29
CA MET A 27 7.89 -0.58 17.39
C MET A 27 6.82 -1.03 16.39
N ARG A 28 6.92 -2.25 15.85
CA ARG A 28 5.94 -2.82 14.91
C ARG A 28 4.60 -3.06 15.58
N ILE A 29 4.59 -3.52 16.84
CA ILE A 29 3.36 -3.72 17.60
C ILE A 29 2.62 -2.38 17.80
N PHE A 30 3.30 -1.35 18.31
CA PHE A 30 2.66 -0.08 18.61
C PHE A 30 2.31 0.76 17.37
N ARG A 31 3.05 0.62 16.26
CA ARG A 31 2.82 1.42 15.04
C ARG A 31 2.00 0.72 13.97
N ILE A 32 1.91 -0.60 13.99
CA ILE A 32 1.23 -1.38 12.96
C ILE A 32 0.17 -2.29 13.60
N PHE A 33 0.56 -3.20 14.49
CA PHE A 33 -0.38 -4.20 15.02
C PHE A 33 -1.57 -3.59 15.77
N ILE A 34 -1.32 -2.78 16.81
CA ILE A 34 -2.39 -2.15 17.61
C ILE A 34 -3.31 -1.29 16.74
N PRO A 35 -2.78 -0.36 15.91
CA PRO A 35 -3.63 0.44 15.01
C PRO A 35 -4.46 -0.41 14.04
N THR A 36 -3.92 -1.55 13.59
CA THR A 36 -4.66 -2.48 12.72
C THR A 36 -5.83 -3.10 13.45
N VAL A 37 -5.59 -3.71 14.61
CA VAL A 37 -6.65 -4.39 15.39
C VAL A 37 -7.73 -3.39 15.78
N VAL A 38 -7.35 -2.25 16.34
CA VAL A 38 -8.29 -1.20 16.75
C VAL A 38 -9.02 -0.63 15.53
N GLY A 39 -8.30 -0.37 14.44
CA GLY A 39 -8.91 0.12 13.21
C GLY A 39 -9.92 -0.88 12.61
N ILE A 40 -9.64 -2.18 12.66
CA ILE A 40 -10.57 -3.21 12.17
C ILE A 40 -11.85 -3.19 12.99
N LEU A 41 -11.72 -3.14 14.31
CA LEU A 41 -12.90 -3.14 15.20
C LEU A 41 -13.72 -1.84 15.08
N LEU A 42 -13.07 -0.69 14.86
CA LEU A 42 -13.76 0.60 14.77
C LEU A 42 -14.31 0.91 13.38
N PHE A 43 -13.50 0.70 12.33
CA PHE A 43 -13.77 1.25 10.99
C PHE A 43 -14.28 0.22 9.98
N ALA A 44 -13.83 -1.04 10.05
CA ALA A 44 -14.34 -2.09 9.16
C ALA A 44 -15.86 -2.30 9.25
N PRO A 45 -16.52 -2.27 10.44
CA PRO A 45 -17.97 -2.47 10.51
C PRO A 45 -18.74 -1.34 9.82
N MET A 46 -18.18 -0.11 9.77
CA MET A 46 -18.84 1.00 9.07
C MET A 46 -19.00 0.71 7.57
N GLN A 47 -17.99 0.09 6.93
CA GLN A 47 -18.09 -0.32 5.53
C GLN A 47 -19.17 -1.37 5.33
N SER A 48 -19.13 -2.45 6.12
CA SER A 48 -20.09 -3.54 6.01
C SER A 48 -21.52 -3.07 6.32
N TYR A 49 -21.69 -2.15 7.27
CA TYR A 49 -22.97 -1.56 7.61
C TYR A 49 -23.56 -0.71 6.48
N VAL A 50 -22.78 0.20 5.88
CA VAL A 50 -23.25 1.00 4.73
C VAL A 50 -23.63 0.11 3.55
N SER A 51 -22.85 -0.94 3.28
CA SER A 51 -23.19 -1.92 2.25
C SER A 51 -24.50 -2.67 2.54
N LEU A 52 -24.79 -2.96 3.81
CA LEU A 52 -26.03 -3.62 4.24
C LEU A 52 -27.25 -2.68 4.16
N LEU A 53 -27.07 -1.38 4.46
CA LEU A 53 -28.13 -0.39 4.27
C LEU A 53 -28.52 -0.26 2.79
N GLN A 54 -27.54 -0.36 1.88
CA GLN A 54 -27.78 -0.30 0.43
C GLN A 54 -28.57 -1.50 -0.11
N THR A 55 -28.59 -2.65 0.59
CA THR A 55 -29.44 -3.79 0.23
C THR A 55 -30.89 -3.64 0.71
N GLY A 56 -31.24 -2.51 1.34
CA GLY A 56 -32.58 -2.23 1.88
C GLY A 56 -32.82 -2.79 3.28
N THR A 57 -31.80 -3.36 3.92
CA THR A 57 -31.92 -3.92 5.27
C THR A 57 -31.98 -2.81 6.31
N GLN A 58 -33.05 -2.80 7.11
CA GLN A 58 -33.25 -1.86 8.21
C GLN A 58 -32.81 -2.53 9.53
N ILE A 59 -31.60 -2.25 9.98
CA ILE A 59 -31.06 -2.74 11.26
C ILE A 59 -30.33 -1.61 11.97
N SER A 60 -30.41 -1.56 13.30
CA SER A 60 -29.63 -0.60 14.07
C SER A 60 -28.13 -0.90 13.96
N TYR A 61 -27.28 0.13 14.00
CA TYR A 61 -25.82 -0.08 13.96
C TYR A 61 -25.32 -0.97 15.10
N PHE A 62 -25.89 -0.80 16.31
CA PHE A 62 -25.53 -1.60 17.48
C PHE A 62 -25.90 -3.07 17.31
N ASP A 63 -27.11 -3.37 16.82
CA ASP A 63 -27.53 -4.74 16.54
C ASP A 63 -26.66 -5.37 15.44
N PHE A 64 -26.40 -4.64 14.37
CA PHE A 64 -25.48 -5.08 13.31
C PHE A 64 -24.09 -5.40 13.88
N TYR A 65 -23.53 -4.50 14.69
CA TYR A 65 -22.19 -4.63 15.23
C TYR A 65 -22.04 -5.91 16.08
N PHE A 66 -22.93 -6.10 17.06
CA PHE A 66 -22.83 -7.24 17.98
C PHE A 66 -23.34 -8.56 17.38
N ARG A 67 -24.43 -8.53 16.62
CA ARG A 67 -25.07 -9.77 16.13
C ARG A 67 -24.46 -10.27 14.82
N ILE A 68 -24.04 -9.37 13.94
CA ILE A 68 -23.60 -9.71 12.58
C ILE A 68 -22.08 -9.56 12.45
N PHE A 69 -21.52 -8.40 12.80
CA PHE A 69 -20.10 -8.14 12.57
C PHE A 69 -19.20 -8.97 13.49
N LEU A 70 -19.42 -8.92 14.81
CA LEU A 70 -18.59 -9.66 15.78
C LEU A 70 -18.76 -11.18 15.70
N ASN A 71 -19.95 -11.66 15.33
CA ASN A 71 -20.21 -13.10 15.15
C ASN A 71 -19.87 -13.60 13.74
N GLY A 72 -19.56 -12.69 12.82
CA GLY A 72 -19.22 -12.98 11.44
C GLY A 72 -17.72 -13.22 11.22
N LYS A 73 -17.37 -13.50 9.97
CA LYS A 73 -15.95 -13.53 9.56
C LYS A 73 -15.44 -12.09 9.41
N ILE A 74 -14.82 -11.56 10.46
CA ILE A 74 -14.22 -10.22 10.45
C ILE A 74 -13.19 -10.13 9.32
N ARG A 75 -13.34 -9.11 8.47
CA ARG A 75 -12.42 -8.79 7.38
C ARG A 75 -11.79 -7.41 7.60
N PRO A 76 -10.52 -7.21 7.19
CA PRO A 76 -9.80 -5.97 7.48
C PRO A 76 -10.29 -4.75 6.68
N SER A 77 -11.22 -4.89 5.72
CA SER A 77 -11.75 -3.75 4.95
C SER A 77 -10.59 -2.99 4.26
N HIS A 78 -10.58 -1.65 4.25
CA HIS A 78 -9.50 -0.82 3.68
C HIS A 78 -8.17 -0.96 4.43
N LEU A 79 -8.17 -1.55 5.63
CA LEU A 79 -6.99 -1.78 6.47
C LEU A 79 -6.18 -3.03 6.06
N TRP A 80 -6.56 -3.69 4.97
CA TRP A 80 -5.84 -4.84 4.42
C TRP A 80 -4.34 -4.56 4.20
N PHE A 81 -3.97 -3.32 3.86
CA PHE A 81 -2.57 -2.93 3.68
C PHE A 81 -1.78 -3.08 5.00
N LEU A 82 -2.31 -2.58 6.11
CA LEU A 82 -1.71 -2.70 7.44
C LEU A 82 -1.65 -4.17 7.90
N TYR A 83 -2.71 -4.93 7.64
CA TYR A 83 -2.73 -6.37 7.87
C TYR A 83 -1.61 -7.09 7.09
N PHE A 84 -1.44 -6.77 5.81
CA PHE A 84 -0.35 -7.33 4.99
C PHE A 84 1.02 -6.90 5.49
N LEU A 85 1.19 -5.68 6.01
CA LEU A 85 2.46 -5.26 6.61
C LEU A 85 2.84 -6.09 7.84
N ILE A 86 1.87 -6.51 8.66
CA ILE A 86 2.14 -7.42 9.79
C ILE A 86 2.65 -8.77 9.25
N LEU A 87 1.94 -9.34 8.27
CA LEU A 87 2.31 -10.62 7.66
C LEU A 87 3.68 -10.55 6.97
N PHE A 88 3.95 -9.50 6.21
CA PHE A 88 5.24 -9.29 5.54
C PHE A 88 6.37 -9.03 6.53
N THR A 89 6.11 -8.35 7.64
CA THR A 89 7.10 -8.18 8.71
C THR A 89 7.50 -9.52 9.30
N ILE A 90 6.53 -10.40 9.58
CA ILE A 90 6.79 -11.76 10.08
C ILE A 90 7.56 -12.57 9.03
N LEU A 91 7.08 -12.57 7.79
CA LEU A 91 7.71 -13.30 6.69
C LEU A 91 9.15 -12.84 6.45
N HIS A 92 9.42 -11.54 6.54
CA HIS A 92 10.75 -10.96 6.44
C HIS A 92 11.72 -11.51 7.49
N LEU A 93 11.27 -11.77 8.72
CA LEU A 93 12.14 -12.36 9.76
C LEU A 93 12.66 -13.75 9.34
N PHE A 94 11.86 -14.51 8.60
CA PHE A 94 12.25 -15.82 8.08
C PHE A 94 13.07 -15.73 6.79
N THR A 95 12.65 -14.89 5.85
CA THR A 95 13.32 -14.76 4.55
C THR A 95 14.61 -13.96 4.60
N ARG A 96 14.88 -13.22 5.69
CA ARG A 96 16.07 -12.36 5.80
C ARG A 96 17.39 -13.09 5.59
N ARG A 97 17.50 -14.35 6.04
CA ARG A 97 18.71 -15.15 5.80
C ARG A 97 18.99 -15.30 4.29
N LEU A 98 17.94 -15.48 3.50
CA LEU A 98 18.03 -15.56 2.04
C LEU A 98 18.29 -14.19 1.40
N THR A 99 17.63 -13.14 1.88
CA THR A 99 17.82 -11.79 1.31
C THR A 99 19.22 -11.25 1.52
N LEU A 100 19.86 -11.52 2.67
CA LEU A 100 21.24 -11.12 2.92
C LEU A 100 22.21 -11.74 1.91
N SER A 101 22.06 -13.03 1.61
CA SER A 101 22.87 -13.72 0.59
C SER A 101 22.65 -13.16 -0.82
N LEU A 102 21.44 -12.67 -1.13
CA LEU A 102 21.15 -12.03 -2.42
C LEU A 102 21.71 -10.60 -2.49
N THR A 103 21.67 -9.85 -1.40
CA THR A 103 22.23 -8.47 -1.35
C THR A 103 23.75 -8.44 -1.55
N THR A 104 24.48 -9.46 -1.10
CA THR A 104 25.93 -9.53 -1.31
C THR A 104 26.29 -9.81 -2.78
N LEU A 105 25.44 -10.51 -3.53
CA LEU A 105 25.59 -10.70 -4.98
C LEU A 105 25.39 -9.39 -5.75
N LEU A 106 24.43 -8.57 -5.32
CA LEU A 106 24.20 -7.23 -5.90
C LEU A 106 25.36 -6.26 -5.64
N LYS A 107 26.11 -6.45 -4.54
CA LYS A 107 27.25 -5.59 -4.16
C LYS A 107 28.50 -5.81 -5.03
N LYS A 108 28.57 -6.90 -5.79
CA LYS A 108 29.76 -7.27 -6.59
C LYS A 108 29.84 -6.56 -7.95
N GLU A 109 28.82 -5.81 -8.36
CA GLU A 109 28.87 -5.18 -9.69
C GLU A 109 29.66 -3.86 -9.69
N PRO A 110 30.55 -3.68 -10.68
CA PRO A 110 31.27 -2.43 -10.85
C PRO A 110 30.31 -1.28 -11.19
N ASP A 111 30.68 -0.08 -10.75
CA ASP A 111 29.98 1.21 -10.86
C ASP A 111 29.61 1.57 -12.31
N ARG A 112 28.62 0.88 -12.91
CA ARG A 112 27.99 1.32 -14.16
C ARG A 112 27.13 2.52 -13.85
N GLN A 113 27.63 3.70 -14.19
CA GLN A 113 27.02 4.96 -13.82
C GLN A 113 25.58 5.12 -14.34
N GLY A 114 24.67 5.47 -13.42
CA GLY A 114 23.41 6.17 -13.67
C GLY A 114 22.29 5.32 -14.28
N PHE A 115 21.88 5.68 -15.49
CA PHE A 115 20.61 5.22 -16.08
C PHE A 115 20.57 3.72 -16.43
N ALA A 116 21.67 3.15 -16.93
CA ALA A 116 21.71 1.74 -17.30
C ALA A 116 21.49 0.81 -16.10
N GLN A 117 21.99 1.21 -14.93
CA GLN A 117 21.81 0.50 -13.67
C GLN A 117 20.36 0.59 -13.16
N GLU A 118 19.73 1.75 -13.30
CA GLU A 118 18.30 1.93 -12.98
C GLU A 118 17.42 1.03 -13.86
N TRP A 119 17.67 1.02 -15.18
CA TRP A 119 16.96 0.14 -16.12
C TRP A 119 17.12 -1.33 -15.77
N LYS A 120 18.35 -1.77 -15.50
CA LYS A 120 18.62 -3.13 -15.07
C LYS A 120 17.85 -3.46 -13.78
N THR A 121 17.87 -2.58 -12.78
CA THR A 121 17.17 -2.78 -11.50
C THR A 121 15.67 -2.91 -11.69
N ILE A 122 15.05 -1.98 -12.45
CA ILE A 122 13.62 -2.01 -12.74
C ILE A 122 13.25 -3.28 -13.51
N THR A 123 14.08 -3.71 -14.44
CA THR A 123 13.85 -4.93 -15.22
C THR A 123 13.93 -6.18 -14.34
N VAL A 124 14.96 -6.28 -13.49
CA VAL A 124 15.13 -7.40 -12.55
C VAL A 124 13.97 -7.44 -11.54
N PHE A 125 13.60 -6.31 -10.96
CA PHE A 125 12.51 -6.23 -9.98
C PHE A 125 11.15 -6.52 -10.62
N THR A 126 10.93 -6.05 -11.85
CA THR A 126 9.76 -6.42 -12.66
C THR A 126 9.73 -7.92 -12.90
N PHE A 127 10.86 -8.53 -13.27
CA PHE A 127 10.95 -9.95 -13.52
C PHE A 127 10.70 -10.79 -12.26
N VAL A 128 11.28 -10.42 -11.12
CA VAL A 128 11.02 -11.08 -9.82
C VAL A 128 9.53 -11.02 -9.46
N SER A 129 8.91 -9.86 -9.64
CA SER A 129 7.49 -9.65 -9.35
C SER A 129 6.60 -10.43 -10.32
N PHE A 130 6.98 -10.46 -11.60
CA PHE A 130 6.30 -11.17 -12.67
C PHE A 130 6.34 -12.68 -12.44
N VAL A 131 7.52 -13.27 -12.26
CA VAL A 131 7.70 -14.71 -12.02
C VAL A 131 6.95 -15.14 -10.77
N GLY A 132 7.09 -14.41 -9.65
CA GLY A 132 6.37 -14.72 -8.41
C GLY A 132 4.86 -14.71 -8.60
N THR A 133 4.33 -13.72 -9.32
CA THR A 133 2.89 -13.61 -9.58
C THR A 133 2.39 -14.68 -10.55
N CYS A 134 3.16 -15.03 -11.59
CA CYS A 134 2.83 -16.10 -12.53
C CYS A 134 2.77 -17.47 -11.85
N ILE A 135 3.78 -17.81 -11.04
CA ILE A 135 3.82 -19.08 -10.31
C ILE A 135 2.56 -19.23 -9.45
N ILE A 136 2.20 -18.18 -8.71
CA ILE A 136 1.08 -18.27 -7.76
C ILE A 136 -0.26 -18.21 -8.47
N ASN A 137 -0.38 -17.43 -9.55
CA ASN A 137 -1.59 -17.42 -10.37
C ASN A 137 -1.82 -18.71 -11.16
N PHE A 138 -0.78 -19.52 -11.37
CA PHE A 138 -0.93 -20.86 -11.94
C PHE A 138 -1.74 -21.78 -11.01
N TYR A 139 -1.57 -21.64 -9.69
CA TYR A 139 -2.26 -22.48 -8.70
C TYR A 139 -3.54 -21.85 -8.15
N PHE A 140 -3.63 -20.52 -8.12
CA PHE A 140 -4.70 -19.79 -7.44
C PHE A 140 -5.34 -18.73 -8.34
N MET A 141 -6.66 -18.61 -8.26
CA MET A 141 -7.38 -17.53 -8.92
C MET A 141 -7.24 -16.22 -8.14
N LYS A 142 -7.43 -15.08 -8.81
CA LYS A 142 -7.34 -13.76 -8.16
C LYS A 142 -8.38 -13.56 -7.05
N ASP A 143 -9.59 -14.06 -7.25
CA ASP A 143 -10.73 -13.83 -6.34
C ASP A 143 -10.82 -14.85 -5.20
N GLU A 144 -9.93 -15.87 -5.20
CA GLU A 144 -9.80 -16.81 -4.09
C GLU A 144 -9.17 -16.11 -2.89
N SER A 145 -9.86 -16.14 -1.75
CA SER A 145 -9.37 -15.54 -0.52
C SER A 145 -9.60 -16.44 0.70
N TRP A 146 -8.55 -16.62 1.50
CA TRP A 146 -8.60 -17.33 2.78
C TRP A 146 -8.13 -16.39 3.89
N PHE A 147 -8.95 -16.21 4.93
CA PHE A 147 -8.65 -15.28 6.03
C PHE A 147 -8.27 -13.86 5.55
N ALA A 148 -8.99 -13.37 4.54
CA ALA A 148 -8.73 -12.08 3.87
C ALA A 148 -7.33 -11.96 3.20
N ILE A 149 -6.71 -13.10 2.88
CA ILE A 149 -5.49 -13.18 2.07
C ILE A 149 -5.88 -13.72 0.70
N GLU A 150 -5.68 -12.90 -0.33
CA GLU A 150 -5.75 -13.30 -1.74
C GLU A 150 -4.34 -13.71 -2.19
N PRO A 151 -4.05 -15.00 -2.48
CA PRO A 151 -2.67 -15.48 -2.70
C PRO A 151 -1.93 -14.73 -3.80
N VAL A 152 -2.58 -14.52 -4.95
CA VAL A 152 -2.00 -13.82 -6.11
C VAL A 152 -1.63 -12.39 -5.74
N ASN A 153 -2.53 -11.69 -5.06
CA ASN A 153 -2.32 -10.31 -4.63
C ASN A 153 -1.29 -10.24 -3.50
N PHE A 154 -1.29 -11.19 -2.57
CA PHE A 154 -0.34 -11.29 -1.47
C PHE A 154 1.09 -11.41 -2.01
N ILE A 155 1.32 -12.32 -2.95
CA ILE A 155 2.65 -12.53 -3.54
C ILE A 155 3.07 -11.36 -4.41
N TYR A 156 2.14 -10.84 -5.24
CA TYR A 156 2.38 -9.62 -6.01
C TYR A 156 2.83 -8.45 -5.12
N ASN A 157 2.20 -8.23 -3.97
CA ASN A 157 2.59 -7.14 -3.07
C ASN A 157 3.87 -7.47 -2.27
N TYR A 158 4.06 -8.74 -1.90
CA TYR A 158 5.23 -9.18 -1.15
C TYR A 158 6.52 -9.01 -1.95
N THR A 159 6.51 -9.23 -3.27
CA THR A 159 7.70 -9.02 -4.11
C THR A 159 8.16 -7.55 -4.11
N PHE A 160 7.25 -6.58 -4.09
CA PHE A 160 7.64 -5.16 -3.90
C PHE A 160 8.28 -4.92 -2.54
N PHE A 161 7.70 -5.47 -1.47
CA PHE A 161 8.27 -5.40 -0.13
C PHE A 161 9.67 -6.03 -0.07
N LEU A 162 9.83 -7.22 -0.66
CA LEU A 162 11.08 -7.95 -0.75
C LEU A 162 12.14 -7.16 -1.52
N CYS A 163 11.81 -6.65 -2.70
CA CYS A 163 12.70 -5.80 -3.49
C CYS A 163 13.11 -4.53 -2.72
N GLY A 164 12.18 -3.94 -1.96
CA GLY A 164 12.50 -2.82 -1.07
C GLY A 164 13.50 -3.16 0.02
N SER A 165 13.37 -4.34 0.65
CA SER A 165 14.31 -4.77 1.69
C SER A 165 15.69 -5.15 1.15
N LEU A 166 15.77 -5.59 -0.12
CA LEU A 166 17.03 -5.87 -0.82
C LEU A 166 17.83 -4.62 -1.19
N LEU A 167 17.20 -3.44 -1.25
CA LEU A 167 17.87 -2.19 -1.63
C LEU A 167 18.73 -1.57 -0.54
N ILE A 168 18.61 -2.03 0.70
CA ILE A 168 19.40 -1.46 1.80
C ILE A 168 20.91 -1.61 1.47
N SER A 169 21.69 -0.54 1.64
CA SER A 169 23.10 -0.44 1.21
C SER A 169 23.36 -0.28 -0.30
N ASN A 170 22.30 -0.23 -1.12
CA ASN A 170 22.37 0.10 -2.54
C ASN A 170 21.26 1.12 -2.90
N GLU A 171 21.03 2.12 -2.03
CA GLU A 171 20.00 3.14 -2.22
C GLU A 171 20.09 3.81 -3.60
N ILE A 172 21.32 3.96 -4.11
CA ILE A 172 21.65 4.53 -5.43
C ILE A 172 20.86 3.91 -6.58
N LEU A 173 20.43 2.64 -6.47
CA LEU A 173 19.75 1.94 -7.55
C LEU A 173 18.36 2.50 -7.89
N LEU A 174 17.62 2.97 -6.89
CA LEU A 174 16.21 3.38 -7.05
C LEU A 174 15.80 4.53 -6.12
N LEU A 175 16.39 4.63 -4.93
CA LEU A 175 16.06 5.64 -3.94
C LEU A 175 16.95 6.88 -4.07
N GLU A 176 18.17 6.78 -4.57
CA GLU A 176 19.09 7.91 -4.80
C GLU A 176 19.74 7.84 -6.20
N PRO A 177 18.93 7.79 -7.28
CA PRO A 177 19.44 7.62 -8.63
C PRO A 177 20.34 8.79 -9.03
N ARG A 178 21.49 8.49 -9.63
CA ARG A 178 22.39 9.51 -10.20
C ARG A 178 21.85 10.14 -11.49
N SER A 179 20.82 9.56 -12.12
CA SER A 179 20.21 10.10 -13.34
C SER A 179 19.05 11.05 -13.03
N ASP A 180 19.08 12.25 -13.61
CA ASP A 180 17.98 13.23 -13.56
C ASP A 180 16.86 12.93 -14.57
N ARG A 181 16.98 11.84 -15.36
CA ARG A 181 16.05 11.51 -16.45
C ARG A 181 14.79 10.76 -15.98
N PHE A 182 14.21 11.15 -14.85
CA PHE A 182 13.04 10.44 -14.31
C PHE A 182 11.80 10.55 -15.20
N TRP A 183 11.68 11.61 -16.00
CA TRP A 183 10.57 11.83 -16.94
C TRP A 183 10.44 10.76 -18.01
N ILE A 184 11.53 10.07 -18.38
CA ILE A 184 11.52 8.98 -19.37
C ILE A 184 10.62 7.82 -18.91
N TRP A 185 10.47 7.65 -17.59
CA TRP A 185 9.61 6.62 -17.02
C TRP A 185 8.12 6.94 -17.17
N ALA A 186 7.72 8.19 -17.40
CA ALA A 186 6.33 8.59 -17.55
C ALA A 186 5.63 7.96 -18.77
N PRO A 187 6.14 8.08 -20.02
CA PRO A 187 5.52 7.42 -21.16
C PRO A 187 5.55 5.89 -21.03
N LEU A 188 6.60 5.31 -20.44
CA LEU A 188 6.69 3.86 -20.22
C LEU A 188 5.67 3.36 -19.19
N ALA A 189 5.52 4.06 -18.06
CA ALA A 189 4.52 3.77 -17.05
C ALA A 189 3.11 3.90 -17.64
N PHE A 190 2.86 4.94 -18.44
CA PHE A 190 1.59 5.14 -19.12
C PHE A 190 1.30 4.02 -20.13
N LEU A 191 2.24 3.68 -21.02
CA LEU A 191 2.07 2.63 -22.02
C LEU A 191 1.84 1.25 -21.39
N THR A 192 2.60 0.91 -20.35
CA THR A 192 2.43 -0.38 -19.65
C THR A 192 1.13 -0.43 -18.84
N PHE A 193 0.71 0.69 -18.24
CA PHE A 193 -0.60 0.79 -17.59
C PHE A 193 -1.74 0.70 -18.60
N TRP A 194 -1.61 1.35 -19.75
CA TRP A 194 -2.58 1.29 -20.84
C TRP A 194 -2.68 -0.14 -21.38
N GLY A 195 -1.56 -0.82 -21.64
CA GLY A 195 -1.54 -2.22 -22.03
C GLY A 195 -2.20 -3.14 -21.00
N PHE A 196 -1.94 -2.91 -19.70
CA PHE A 196 -2.63 -3.60 -18.61
C PHE A 196 -4.14 -3.37 -18.65
N TYR A 197 -4.58 -2.12 -18.82
CA TYR A 197 -6.00 -1.75 -18.88
C TYR A 197 -6.71 -2.41 -20.08
N GLU A 198 -6.08 -2.36 -21.25
CA GLU A 198 -6.58 -2.96 -22.48
C GLU A 198 -6.78 -4.48 -22.34
N ILE A 199 -5.78 -5.17 -21.80
CA ILE A 199 -5.88 -6.61 -21.55
C ILE A 199 -6.92 -6.91 -20.46
N SER A 200 -7.07 -6.04 -19.44
CA SER A 200 -8.10 -6.17 -18.40
C SER A 200 -9.53 -6.15 -18.96
N ARG A 201 -9.77 -5.53 -20.12
CA ARG A 201 -11.09 -5.57 -20.79
C ARG A 201 -11.41 -6.95 -21.36
N ILE A 202 -10.38 -7.74 -21.68
CA ILE A 202 -10.50 -9.06 -22.31
C ILE A 202 -10.37 -10.17 -21.25
N ASP A 203 -9.49 -10.00 -20.27
CA ASP A 203 -9.18 -10.94 -19.18
C ASP A 203 -9.47 -10.33 -17.79
N PRO A 204 -10.74 -10.00 -17.47
CA PRO A 204 -11.08 -9.26 -16.27
C PRO A 204 -10.91 -10.08 -14.97
N PHE A 205 -11.12 -11.40 -15.05
CA PHE A 205 -11.25 -12.27 -13.88
C PHE A 205 -9.93 -12.78 -13.33
N TRP A 206 -8.84 -12.66 -14.10
CA TRP A 206 -7.57 -13.25 -13.72
C TRP A 206 -7.72 -14.75 -13.33
N SER A 207 -8.52 -15.49 -14.12
CA SER A 207 -8.78 -16.95 -14.03
C SER A 207 -7.54 -17.81 -14.32
N TYR A 208 -7.65 -19.13 -14.45
CA TYR A 208 -6.52 -20.01 -14.77
C TYR A 208 -5.86 -19.64 -16.11
N PHE A 209 -4.58 -20.01 -16.24
CA PHE A 209 -3.89 -20.00 -17.53
C PHE A 209 -4.71 -20.83 -18.55
N GLY A 210 -4.79 -20.35 -19.79
CA GLY A 210 -5.64 -20.91 -20.84
C GLY A 210 -6.99 -20.21 -21.01
N TYR A 211 -7.59 -19.62 -19.97
CA TYR A 211 -8.96 -19.05 -20.04
C TYR A 211 -9.14 -18.02 -21.16
N THR A 212 -8.22 -17.07 -21.29
CA THR A 212 -8.20 -16.08 -22.38
C THR A 212 -7.01 -16.28 -23.33
N GLY A 213 -6.30 -17.41 -23.20
CA GLY A 213 -5.02 -17.70 -23.83
C GLY A 213 -3.81 -17.35 -22.95
N ASP A 214 -2.83 -18.26 -22.88
CA ASP A 214 -1.67 -18.16 -21.98
C ASP A 214 -0.85 -16.91 -22.21
N TRP A 215 -0.56 -16.58 -23.47
CA TRP A 215 0.24 -15.40 -23.80
C TRP A 215 -0.43 -14.10 -23.32
N ARG A 216 -1.77 -14.02 -23.35
CA ARG A 216 -2.51 -12.86 -22.86
C ARG A 216 -2.35 -12.75 -21.35
N ARG A 217 -2.45 -13.85 -20.61
CA ARG A 217 -2.25 -13.86 -19.16
C ARG A 217 -0.82 -13.45 -18.79
N ILE A 218 0.17 -14.01 -19.48
CA ILE A 218 1.59 -13.66 -19.31
C ILE A 218 1.78 -12.15 -19.51
N LEU A 219 1.28 -11.60 -20.61
CA LEU A 219 1.36 -10.15 -20.86
C LEU A 219 0.58 -9.32 -19.84
N HIS A 220 -0.56 -9.82 -19.36
CA HIS A 220 -1.37 -9.13 -18.35
C HIS A 220 -0.59 -8.96 -17.04
N ILE A 221 0.01 -10.04 -16.55
CA ILE A 221 0.81 -10.05 -15.32
C ILE A 221 2.07 -9.21 -15.51
N LEU A 222 2.74 -9.34 -16.65
CA LEU A 222 3.94 -8.56 -16.98
C LEU A 222 3.63 -7.07 -16.98
N SER A 223 2.55 -6.66 -17.65
CA SER A 223 2.12 -5.26 -17.73
C SER A 223 1.77 -4.70 -16.34
N LYS A 224 1.08 -5.47 -15.50
CA LYS A 224 0.78 -5.08 -14.10
C LYS A 224 2.05 -4.88 -13.26
N CYS A 225 3.03 -5.76 -13.39
CA CYS A 225 4.29 -5.67 -12.65
C CYS A 225 5.17 -4.52 -13.15
N ALA A 226 5.30 -4.38 -14.47
CA ALA A 226 6.06 -3.32 -15.11
C ALA A 226 5.47 -1.95 -14.79
N ALA A 227 4.15 -1.77 -14.94
CA ALA A 227 3.47 -0.53 -14.58
C ALA A 227 3.72 -0.15 -13.11
N GLY A 228 3.72 -1.14 -12.20
CA GLY A 228 4.05 -0.95 -10.79
C GLY A 228 5.45 -0.35 -10.59
N TRP A 229 6.49 -0.99 -11.13
CA TRP A 229 7.89 -0.54 -10.95
C TRP A 229 8.21 0.76 -11.68
N LEU A 230 7.71 0.93 -12.91
CA LEU A 230 7.89 2.16 -13.68
C LEU A 230 7.23 3.35 -12.97
N THR A 231 6.02 3.16 -12.43
CA THR A 231 5.33 4.18 -11.63
C THR A 231 6.07 4.47 -10.32
N ILE A 232 6.59 3.45 -9.63
CA ILE A 232 7.42 3.64 -8.43
C ILE A 232 8.61 4.54 -8.74
N ARG A 233 9.38 4.24 -9.78
CA ARG A 233 10.55 5.04 -10.16
C ARG A 233 10.19 6.46 -10.57
N LEU A 234 9.10 6.62 -11.33
CA LEU A 234 8.58 7.92 -11.75
C LEU A 234 8.21 8.77 -10.53
N LEU A 235 7.43 8.22 -9.59
CA LEU A 235 6.99 8.93 -8.39
C LEU A 235 8.16 9.29 -7.48
N ILE A 236 9.12 8.38 -7.26
CA ILE A 236 10.32 8.69 -6.48
C ILE A 236 11.08 9.86 -7.11
N GLY A 237 11.35 9.81 -8.42
CA GLY A 237 12.06 10.89 -9.11
C GLY A 237 11.33 12.23 -9.08
N LEU A 238 10.01 12.22 -9.28
CA LEU A 238 9.17 13.41 -9.22
C LEU A 238 9.18 14.04 -7.82
N PHE A 239 9.05 13.23 -6.77
CA PHE A 239 9.07 13.73 -5.40
C PHE A 239 10.47 14.21 -4.98
N GLN A 240 11.54 13.57 -5.43
CA GLN A 240 12.89 14.07 -5.19
C GLN A 240 13.17 15.39 -5.89
N ARG A 241 12.71 15.55 -7.14
CA ARG A 241 12.96 16.77 -7.91
C ARG A 241 12.20 17.98 -7.38
N PHE A 242 10.93 17.80 -7.03
CA PHE A 242 10.01 18.91 -6.75
C PHE A 242 9.58 19.03 -5.29
N PHE A 243 9.75 17.96 -4.50
CA PHE A 243 9.22 17.87 -3.14
C PHE A 243 10.28 17.47 -2.11
N ASP A 244 11.57 17.57 -2.44
CA ASP A 244 12.68 17.33 -1.51
C ASP A 244 12.99 18.58 -0.68
N PHE A 245 12.06 18.93 0.20
CA PHE A 245 12.23 20.01 1.16
C PHE A 245 11.62 19.62 2.51
N LYS A 246 12.17 20.20 3.58
CA LYS A 246 11.70 19.97 4.95
C LYS A 246 11.20 21.28 5.55
N ASN A 247 9.90 21.32 5.86
CA ASN A 247 9.27 22.42 6.60
C ASN A 247 8.15 21.88 7.52
N ASP A 248 7.50 22.79 8.25
CA ASP A 248 6.44 22.41 9.20
C ASP A 248 5.23 21.77 8.51
N ARG A 249 4.94 22.14 7.26
CA ARG A 249 3.85 21.54 6.48
C ARG A 249 4.16 20.09 6.11
N THR A 250 5.39 19.81 5.67
CA THR A 250 5.81 18.43 5.36
C THR A 250 5.83 17.56 6.62
N GLU A 251 6.24 18.11 7.76
CA GLU A 251 6.22 17.39 9.04
C GLU A 251 4.80 17.12 9.53
N TYR A 252 3.89 18.10 9.37
CA TYR A 252 2.46 17.90 9.61
C TYR A 252 1.89 16.78 8.73
N MET A 253 2.15 16.80 7.42
CA MET A 253 1.67 15.77 6.50
C MET A 253 2.23 14.38 6.84
N ARG A 254 3.51 14.30 7.19
CA ARG A 254 4.16 13.05 7.64
C ARG A 254 3.47 12.48 8.87
N THR A 255 3.19 13.32 9.88
CA THR A 255 2.54 12.89 11.13
C THR A 255 1.03 12.70 11.01
N ALA A 256 0.39 13.26 9.99
CA ALA A 256 -1.04 13.07 9.72
C ALA A 256 -1.34 11.82 8.89
N SER A 257 -0.36 11.32 8.11
CA SER A 257 -0.56 10.26 7.10
C SER A 257 -1.26 9.00 7.63
N LEU A 258 -0.78 8.41 8.73
CA LEU A 258 -1.37 7.17 9.26
C LEU A 258 -2.78 7.40 9.84
N PRO A 259 -3.02 8.39 10.72
CA PRO A 259 -4.37 8.73 11.17
C PRO A 259 -5.37 9.01 10.05
N ILE A 260 -4.97 9.80 9.05
CA ILE A 260 -5.78 10.10 7.87
C ILE A 260 -6.08 8.81 7.11
N TYR A 261 -5.08 7.94 6.90
CA TYR A 261 -5.29 6.63 6.28
C TYR A 261 -6.31 5.77 7.03
N LEU A 262 -6.36 5.81 8.36
CA LEU A 262 -7.34 5.02 9.12
C LEU A 262 -8.76 5.56 8.94
N VAL A 263 -8.93 6.88 8.96
CA VAL A 263 -10.25 7.56 9.03
C VAL A 263 -10.84 7.92 7.67
N HIS A 264 -10.02 8.16 6.64
CA HIS A 264 -10.51 8.68 5.36
C HIS A 264 -11.56 7.78 4.69
N HIS A 265 -11.45 6.46 4.85
CA HIS A 265 -12.32 5.53 4.15
C HIS A 265 -13.75 5.53 4.73
N PRO A 266 -13.99 5.43 6.05
CA PRO A 266 -15.30 5.70 6.63
C PRO A 266 -15.92 7.03 6.21
N VAL A 267 -15.11 8.11 6.22
CA VAL A 267 -15.56 9.44 5.77
C VAL A 267 -15.96 9.40 4.29
N SER A 268 -15.17 8.75 3.46
CA SER A 268 -15.45 8.55 2.03
C SER A 268 -16.73 7.75 1.82
N LEU A 269 -16.98 6.69 2.59
CA LEU A 269 -18.19 5.89 2.48
C LEU A 269 -19.45 6.69 2.83
N LEU A 270 -19.42 7.42 3.95
CA LEU A 270 -20.54 8.28 4.36
C LEU A 270 -20.78 9.41 3.37
N THR A 271 -19.71 10.09 2.94
CA THR A 271 -19.80 11.16 1.93
C THR A 271 -20.38 10.61 0.63
N GLY A 272 -19.89 9.46 0.15
CA GLY A 272 -20.37 8.82 -1.06
C GLY A 272 -21.84 8.42 -0.96
N TYR A 273 -22.27 7.89 0.19
CA TYR A 273 -23.66 7.55 0.46
C TYR A 273 -24.60 8.75 0.27
N PHE A 274 -24.23 9.94 0.77
CA PHE A 274 -25.05 11.14 0.60
C PHE A 274 -24.91 11.78 -0.79
N VAL A 275 -23.69 11.87 -1.33
CA VAL A 275 -23.41 12.55 -2.61
C VAL A 275 -24.03 11.82 -3.80
N VAL A 276 -24.10 10.49 -3.77
CA VAL A 276 -24.66 9.69 -4.87
C VAL A 276 -26.11 10.07 -5.21
N HIS A 277 -26.92 10.39 -4.18
CA HIS A 277 -28.34 10.73 -4.34
C HIS A 277 -28.61 12.18 -4.78
N THR A 278 -27.58 13.01 -4.90
CA THR A 278 -27.73 14.39 -5.37
C THR A 278 -28.00 14.45 -6.87
N SER A 279 -28.67 15.51 -7.33
CA SER A 279 -28.95 15.77 -8.76
C SER A 279 -27.74 16.31 -9.54
N LEU A 280 -26.57 16.40 -8.91
CA LEU A 280 -25.34 16.93 -9.50
C LEU A 280 -24.81 16.04 -10.64
N GLY A 281 -24.08 16.64 -11.58
CA GLY A 281 -23.34 15.92 -12.62
C GLY A 281 -22.15 15.14 -12.07
N LEU A 282 -21.51 14.33 -12.92
CA LEU A 282 -20.42 13.43 -12.52
C LEU A 282 -19.20 14.20 -11.99
N ALA A 283 -18.82 15.28 -12.66
CA ALA A 283 -17.66 16.09 -12.30
C ALA A 283 -17.90 16.83 -10.98
N GLU A 284 -19.09 17.37 -10.79
CA GLU A 284 -19.51 18.07 -9.58
C GLU A 284 -19.56 17.10 -8.39
N LYS A 285 -20.13 15.90 -8.57
CA LYS A 285 -20.12 14.85 -7.54
C LYS A 285 -18.69 14.46 -7.17
N PHE A 286 -17.81 14.29 -8.15
CA PHE A 286 -16.41 13.94 -7.91
C PHE A 286 -15.68 15.02 -7.12
N LEU A 287 -15.77 16.29 -7.53
CA LEU A 287 -15.11 17.40 -6.83
C LEU A 287 -15.68 17.59 -5.42
N LEU A 288 -17.01 17.55 -5.27
CA LEU A 288 -17.67 17.63 -3.97
C LEU A 288 -17.19 16.52 -3.04
N HIS A 289 -17.21 15.27 -3.51
CA HIS A 289 -16.73 14.13 -2.74
C HIS A 289 -15.27 14.29 -2.33
N LEU A 290 -14.39 14.67 -3.27
CA LEU A 290 -12.97 14.87 -3.02
C LEU A 290 -12.72 15.92 -1.94
N PHE A 291 -13.31 17.11 -2.06
CA PHE A 291 -13.10 18.20 -1.11
C PHE A 291 -13.73 17.92 0.25
N LEU A 292 -14.90 17.29 0.31
CA LEU A 292 -15.52 16.87 1.57
C LEU A 292 -14.67 15.83 2.29
N VAL A 293 -14.23 14.78 1.60
CA VAL A 293 -13.42 13.72 2.22
C VAL A 293 -12.09 14.28 2.71
N LEU A 294 -11.40 15.11 1.91
CA LEU A 294 -10.18 15.77 2.35
C LEU A 294 -10.44 16.67 3.56
N GLY A 295 -11.39 17.61 3.45
CA GLY A 295 -11.70 18.58 4.50
C GLY A 295 -12.09 17.92 5.82
N ILE A 296 -13.03 16.97 5.78
CA ILE A 296 -13.52 16.26 6.98
C ILE A 296 -12.41 15.41 7.58
N THR A 297 -11.63 14.67 6.78
CA THR A 297 -10.57 13.82 7.34
C THR A 297 -9.45 14.65 7.97
N PHE A 298 -9.06 15.77 7.35
CA PHE A 298 -8.10 16.70 7.95
C PHE A 298 -8.65 17.37 9.21
N ALA A 299 -9.94 17.73 9.24
CA ALA A 299 -10.57 18.28 10.44
C ALA A 299 -10.60 17.26 11.58
N ILE A 300 -11.01 16.01 11.31
CA ILE A 300 -10.97 14.93 12.31
C ILE A 300 -9.55 14.75 12.84
N TYR A 301 -8.54 14.70 11.95
CA TYR A 301 -7.16 14.62 12.41
C TYR A 301 -6.76 15.81 13.28
N HIS A 302 -7.03 17.04 12.85
CA HIS A 302 -6.57 18.25 13.51
C HIS A 302 -7.23 18.46 14.88
N PHE A 303 -8.54 18.21 14.98
CA PHE A 303 -9.32 18.52 16.18
C PHE A 303 -9.55 17.32 17.10
N LEU A 304 -9.63 16.09 16.57
CA LEU A 304 -10.01 14.91 17.36
C LEU A 304 -8.87 13.91 17.59
N ILE A 305 -7.85 13.88 16.71
CA ILE A 305 -6.74 12.95 16.86
C ILE A 305 -5.51 13.66 17.41
N ARG A 306 -5.02 14.69 16.72
CA ARG A 306 -3.78 15.40 17.03
C ARG A 306 -3.68 15.90 18.48
N PRO A 307 -4.73 16.47 19.11
CA PRO A 307 -4.62 16.99 20.48
C PRO A 307 -4.52 15.90 21.55
N PHE A 308 -5.05 14.70 21.29
CA PHE A 308 -5.22 13.66 22.31
C PHE A 308 -4.12 12.60 22.23
N ARG A 309 -3.28 12.52 23.27
CA ARG A 309 -2.14 11.59 23.33
C ARG A 309 -2.55 10.12 23.20
N TRP A 310 -3.61 9.72 23.90
CA TRP A 310 -4.09 8.34 23.88
C TRP A 310 -4.59 7.92 22.49
N VAL A 311 -5.32 8.81 21.81
CA VAL A 311 -5.80 8.56 20.44
C VAL A 311 -4.61 8.40 19.48
N ASN A 312 -3.59 9.28 19.59
CA ASN A 312 -2.37 9.13 18.79
C ASN A 312 -1.65 7.81 19.06
N LEU A 313 -1.53 7.38 20.31
CA LEU A 313 -0.87 6.12 20.66
C LEU A 313 -1.62 4.91 20.09
N VAL A 314 -2.95 4.89 20.25
CA VAL A 314 -3.81 3.81 19.76
C VAL A 314 -3.81 3.73 18.23
N LEU A 315 -3.82 4.88 17.55
CA LEU A 315 -3.75 4.97 16.09
C LEU A 315 -2.31 4.90 15.55
N GLY A 316 -1.31 4.63 16.40
CA GLY A 316 0.07 4.36 16.00
C GLY A 316 0.89 5.57 15.58
N ASN A 317 0.37 6.77 15.85
CA ASN A 317 1.03 8.01 15.53
C ASN A 317 2.18 8.32 16.50
N GLN A 318 3.17 9.08 16.04
CA GLN A 318 4.24 9.57 16.90
C GLN A 318 3.66 10.61 17.86
N THR A 319 3.60 10.29 19.15
CA THR A 319 3.26 11.25 20.18
C THR A 319 4.42 12.23 20.33
N TYR A 320 4.19 13.51 20.05
CA TYR A 320 5.13 14.56 20.43
C TYR A 320 5.28 14.52 21.96
N THR A 321 6.45 14.11 22.43
CA THR A 321 6.90 14.53 23.75
C THR A 321 6.98 16.04 23.70
N LYS A 322 6.09 16.72 24.45
CA LYS A 322 6.25 18.15 24.71
C LYS A 322 7.72 18.33 25.13
N LYS A 323 8.52 19.05 24.33
CA LYS A 323 9.74 19.66 24.86
C LYS A 323 9.23 20.52 26.01
N ASN A 324 9.58 20.16 27.24
CA ASN A 324 9.36 21.04 28.38
C ASN A 324 10.10 22.34 28.03
N SER A 325 9.33 23.39 27.78
CA SER A 325 9.80 24.77 27.75
C SER A 325 10.23 25.18 29.15
#